data_AF-A0A494C0F0-F1
#
_entry.id   AF-A0A494C0F0-F1
#
_cell.length_a   1.000
_cell.length_b   1.000
_cell.length_c   1.000
_cell.angle_alpha   90.00
_cell.angle_beta   90.00
_cell.angle_gamma   90.00
#
_symmetry.space_group_name_H-M   'P 1'
#
loop_
_entity.id
_entity.type
_entity.pdbx_description
1 polymer ?
#
loop_
_entity_poly.entity_id
_entity_poly.type
_entity_poly.pdbx_seq_one_letter_code
_entity_poly.pdbx_strand_id
1 'polypeptide(L)'
;MGLGKTCQTIALFIYLAGRLNDEGPFLILCPLSVLSNWKEEMQRFAPGLSCVTYAGDKEERACLQQDLKQESRFHVLLTTYEICLKDASFLKSFPWSVLVVDEAHRLKNQSSLLHKTLSEFSVVFSLLLTGTPIQNSLQELYSLLSFVEPDLFSKEEVGDFIQRYQDIEKESESASELHKLLQPFLLRRVKAEVATELPKKTEVVIYHGMSALQKKYYKAILMKDLDAFENETAKKVKLQNILSQLRKCVDHPYLFDGVEPEPFEVGDHLTEASGKLHLLDKLLAFLYSGLQL
;
A
#
# COMPACT_ATOMS: atom_id res chain seq x y z
N MET A 1 10.40 -3.22 -3.34
CA MET A 1 10.27 -3.49 -1.89
C MET A 1 11.40 -4.41 -1.40
N GLY A 2 11.87 -4.24 -0.17
CA GLY A 2 12.86 -5.13 0.46
C GLY A 2 14.34 -4.84 0.16
N LEU A 3 14.69 -3.62 -0.26
CA LEU A 3 16.09 -3.18 -0.46
C LEU A 3 16.56 -2.20 0.64
N GLY A 4 15.90 -2.22 1.81
CA GLY A 4 16.28 -1.39 2.95
C GLY A 4 15.91 0.09 2.83
N LYS A 5 14.71 0.42 2.31
CA LYS A 5 14.22 1.82 2.26
C LYS A 5 14.24 2.46 3.65
N THR A 6 13.70 1.76 4.64
CA THR A 6 13.68 2.15 6.06
C THR A 6 15.09 2.45 6.57
N CYS A 7 16.04 1.53 6.40
CA CYS A 7 17.43 1.73 6.82
C CYS A 7 18.08 2.95 6.18
N GLN A 8 17.83 3.21 4.89
CA GLN A 8 18.37 4.38 4.19
C GLN A 8 17.78 5.68 4.72
N THR A 9 16.48 5.71 5.02
CA THR A 9 15.83 6.86 5.65
C THR A 9 16.38 7.12 7.06
N ILE A 10 16.63 6.07 7.86
CA ILE A 10 17.22 6.23 9.19
C ILE A 10 18.64 6.79 9.08
N ALA A 11 19.43 6.28 8.13
CA ALA A 11 20.77 6.80 7.86
C ALA A 11 20.75 8.28 7.46
N LEU A 12 19.74 8.71 6.70
CA LEU A 12 19.52 10.13 6.39
C LEU A 12 19.30 10.93 7.67
N PHE A 13 18.42 10.51 8.59
CA PHE A 13 18.21 11.23 9.85
C PHE A 13 19.48 11.33 10.70
N ILE A 14 20.25 10.25 10.80
CA ILE A 14 21.55 10.27 11.51
C ILE A 14 22.51 11.28 10.86
N TYR A 15 22.54 11.33 9.53
CA TYR A 15 23.38 12.28 8.80
C TYR A 15 22.95 13.73 9.03
N LEU A 16 21.65 14.01 9.01
CA LEU A 16 21.09 15.34 9.27
C LEU A 16 21.42 15.81 10.69
N ALA A 17 21.11 14.98 11.70
CA ALA A 17 21.35 15.29 13.10
C ALA A 17 22.85 15.41 13.43
N GLY A 18 23.69 14.51 12.90
CA GLY A 18 25.10 14.46 13.27
C GLY A 18 26.00 15.44 12.49
N ARG A 19 25.78 15.60 11.18
CA ARG A 19 26.69 16.38 10.31
C ARG A 19 26.13 17.76 9.95
N LEU A 20 24.82 17.86 9.73
CA LEU A 20 24.19 19.13 9.39
C LEU A 20 23.65 19.86 10.63
N ASN A 21 23.77 19.27 11.83
CA ASN A 21 23.23 19.79 13.09
C ASN A 21 21.74 20.13 13.02
N ASP A 22 20.99 19.44 12.15
CA ASP A 22 19.53 19.52 12.08
C ASP A 22 18.95 18.43 12.99
N GLU A 23 18.60 18.81 14.22
CA GLU A 23 18.03 17.89 15.22
C GLU A 23 16.52 17.61 14.95
N GLY A 24 15.95 18.11 13.86
CA GLY A 24 14.54 17.96 13.51
C GLY A 24 13.67 19.14 13.94
N PRO A 25 12.34 18.97 14.02
CA PRO A 25 11.62 17.70 14.10
C PRO A 25 11.40 16.99 12.75
N PHE A 26 11.47 15.67 12.74
CA PHE A 26 11.20 14.81 11.59
C PHE A 26 9.87 14.07 11.75
N LEU A 27 9.03 14.04 10.71
CA LEU A 27 7.74 13.35 10.70
C LEU A 27 7.81 12.12 9.79
N ILE A 28 7.41 10.96 10.31
CA ILE A 28 7.25 9.73 9.53
C ILE A 28 5.78 9.34 9.51
N LEU A 29 5.21 9.25 8.30
CA LEU A 29 3.88 8.71 8.03
C LEU A 29 4.01 7.33 7.43
N CYS A 30 3.41 6.33 8.06
CA CYS A 30 3.43 4.96 7.56
C CYS A 30 2.10 4.23 7.80
N PRO A 31 1.82 3.13 7.07
CA PRO A 31 0.71 2.26 7.40
C PRO A 31 0.82 1.69 8.81
N LEU A 32 -0.32 1.51 9.50
CA LEU A 32 -0.35 0.93 10.85
C LEU A 32 0.38 -0.42 10.95
N SER A 33 0.33 -1.23 9.89
CA SER A 33 0.97 -2.54 9.82
C SER A 33 2.51 -2.51 9.89
N VAL A 34 3.15 -1.38 9.57
CA VAL A 34 4.62 -1.25 9.57
C VAL A 34 5.13 -0.31 10.66
N LEU A 35 4.23 0.24 11.49
CA LEU A 35 4.58 1.20 12.53
C LEU A 35 5.49 0.57 13.60
N SER A 36 5.22 -0.67 14.02
CA SER A 36 6.11 -1.42 14.92
C SER A 36 7.49 -1.63 14.32
N ASN A 37 7.55 -2.02 13.04
CA ASN A 37 8.81 -2.22 12.32
C ASN A 37 9.64 -0.93 12.26
N TRP A 38 9.03 0.22 11.97
CA TRP A 38 9.73 1.51 12.01
C TRP A 38 10.30 1.83 13.39
N LYS A 39 9.54 1.56 14.46
CA LYS A 39 9.99 1.76 15.84
C LYS A 39 11.20 0.89 16.18
N GLU A 40 11.15 -0.40 15.86
CA GLU A 40 12.24 -1.35 16.11
C GLU A 40 13.51 -0.97 15.33
N GLU A 41 13.38 -0.63 14.05
CA GLU A 41 14.52 -0.24 13.22
C GLU A 41 15.15 1.08 13.69
N MET A 42 14.34 2.06 14.11
CA MET A 42 14.84 3.30 14.71
C MET A 42 15.64 3.03 15.98
N GLN A 43 15.16 2.16 16.88
CA GLN A 43 15.87 1.79 18.10
C GLN A 43 17.17 1.02 17.80
N ARG A 44 17.15 0.17 16.76
CA ARG A 44 18.31 -0.64 16.36
C ARG A 44 19.40 0.20 15.70
N PHE A 45 19.04 1.06 14.74
CA PHE A 45 20.00 1.77 13.90
C PHE A 45 20.30 3.19 14.36
N ALA A 46 19.40 3.83 15.08
CA ALA A 46 19.55 5.21 15.58
C ALA A 46 19.17 5.34 17.07
N PRO A 47 19.82 4.61 18.00
CA PRO A 47 19.48 4.66 19.42
C PRO A 47 19.69 6.04 20.07
N GLY A 48 20.51 6.91 19.46
CA GLY A 48 20.73 8.27 19.91
C GLY A 48 19.64 9.27 19.53
N LEU A 49 18.73 8.91 18.62
CA LEU A 49 17.62 9.78 18.20
C LEU A 49 16.37 9.45 19.02
N SER A 50 15.84 10.45 19.72
CA SER A 50 14.54 10.33 20.41
C SER A 50 13.41 10.18 19.39
N CYS A 51 12.80 8.99 19.36
CA CYS A 51 11.71 8.63 18.47
C CYS A 51 10.42 8.41 19.30
N VAL A 52 9.41 9.24 19.05
CA VAL A 52 8.11 9.18 19.71
C VAL A 52 7.09 8.56 18.75
N THR A 53 6.42 7.52 19.21
CA THR A 53 5.31 6.90 18.48
C THR A 53 4.01 7.60 18.86
N TYR A 54 3.44 8.35 17.93
CA TYR A 54 2.17 9.04 18.09
C TYR A 54 1.03 8.18 17.52
N ALA A 55 0.60 7.22 18.33
CA ALA A 55 -0.50 6.32 18.05
C ALA A 55 -1.33 6.06 19.31
N GLY A 56 -2.46 5.35 19.18
CA GLY A 56 -3.29 4.98 20.32
C GLY A 56 -4.68 5.62 20.30
N ASP A 57 -5.37 5.51 21.42
CA ASP A 57 -6.72 6.04 21.57
C ASP A 57 -6.73 7.58 21.73
N LYS A 58 -7.89 8.16 22.05
CA LYS A 58 -8.01 9.62 22.18
C LYS A 58 -7.38 10.16 23.46
N GLU A 59 -7.42 9.40 24.54
CA GLU A 59 -6.91 9.83 25.85
C GLU A 59 -5.39 9.75 25.88
N GLU A 60 -4.82 8.64 25.39
CA GLU A 60 -3.38 8.44 25.23
C GLU A 60 -2.76 9.55 24.37
N ARG A 61 -3.39 9.87 23.24
CA ARG A 61 -2.93 10.95 22.36
C ARG A 61 -3.04 12.33 23.01
N ALA A 62 -4.07 12.58 23.82
CA ALA A 62 -4.21 13.85 24.52
C ALA A 62 -3.09 14.06 25.55
N CYS A 63 -2.69 13.01 26.28
CA CYS A 63 -1.53 13.04 27.16
C CYS A 63 -0.24 13.29 26.36
N LEU A 64 0.01 12.53 25.29
CA LEU A 64 1.20 12.73 24.44
C LEU A 64 1.28 14.14 23.86
N GLN A 65 0.15 14.74 23.47
CA GLN A 65 0.12 16.14 23.00
C GLN A 65 0.54 17.14 24.08
N GLN A 66 0.20 16.88 25.35
CA GLN A 66 0.62 17.74 26.46
C GLN A 66 2.12 17.58 26.71
N ASP A 67 2.61 16.35 26.74
CA ASP A 67 4.03 16.04 26.95
C ASP A 67 4.89 16.65 25.84
N LEU A 68 4.51 16.49 24.57
CA LEU A 68 5.23 17.05 23.42
C LEU A 68 5.22 18.59 23.37
N LYS A 69 4.23 19.24 23.98
CA LYS A 69 4.19 20.71 24.11
C LYS A 69 5.09 21.21 25.24
N GLN A 70 5.25 20.42 26.29
CA GLN A 70 6.07 20.78 27.46
C GLN A 70 7.55 20.42 27.24
N GLU A 71 7.80 19.23 26.71
CA GLU A 71 9.12 18.69 26.40
C GLU A 71 9.36 18.81 24.89
N SER A 72 9.83 19.98 24.45
CA SER A 72 10.03 20.29 23.02
C SER A 72 11.17 19.53 22.34
N ARG A 73 11.67 18.42 22.89
CA ARG A 73 12.91 17.76 22.44
C ARG A 73 12.71 16.30 22.06
N PHE A 74 11.97 16.09 20.98
CA PHE A 74 11.99 14.85 20.22
C PHE A 74 12.64 15.10 18.85
N HIS A 75 13.26 14.07 18.27
CA HIS A 75 13.87 14.18 16.95
C HIS A 75 12.90 13.66 15.87
N VAL A 76 12.21 12.55 16.16
CA VAL A 76 11.34 11.85 15.21
C VAL A 76 9.96 11.63 15.82
N LEU A 77 8.91 12.01 15.09
CA LEU A 77 7.53 11.63 15.38
C LEU A 77 7.07 10.60 14.34
N LEU A 78 6.66 9.42 14.81
CA LEU A 78 6.12 8.35 13.96
C LEU A 78 4.61 8.24 14.15
N THR A 79 3.83 8.35 13.07
CA THR A 79 2.36 8.25 13.12
C THR A 79 1.79 7.57 11.88
N THR A 80 0.48 7.31 11.88
CA THR A 80 -0.27 6.77 10.75
C THR A 80 -1.03 7.86 9.99
N TYR A 81 -1.44 7.52 8.77
CA TYR A 81 -2.24 8.39 7.92
C TYR A 81 -3.54 8.86 8.57
N GLU A 82 -4.26 7.94 9.22
CA GLU A 82 -5.55 8.22 9.84
C GLU A 82 -5.41 9.15 11.05
N ILE A 83 -4.36 8.96 11.85
CA ILE A 83 -4.09 9.79 13.02
C ILE A 83 -3.61 11.17 12.58
N CYS A 84 -2.78 11.24 11.53
CA CYS A 84 -2.35 12.50 10.94
C CYS A 84 -3.53 13.37 10.49
N LEU A 85 -4.55 12.76 9.90
CA LEU A 85 -5.78 13.46 9.50
C LEU A 85 -6.62 13.93 10.69
N LYS A 86 -6.75 13.09 11.73
CA LYS A 86 -7.53 13.42 12.93
C LYS A 86 -6.92 14.56 13.73
N ASP A 87 -5.59 14.57 13.87
CA ASP A 87 -4.86 15.54 14.70
C ASP A 87 -4.02 16.52 13.85
N ALA A 88 -4.45 16.78 12.62
CA ALA A 88 -3.76 17.66 11.68
C ALA A 88 -3.42 19.02 12.29
N SER A 89 -4.35 19.62 13.05
CA SER A 89 -4.16 20.92 13.69
C SER A 89 -3.00 20.94 14.70
N PHE A 90 -2.77 19.83 15.41
CA PHE A 90 -1.66 19.69 16.33
C PHE A 90 -0.35 19.49 15.57
N LEU A 91 -0.33 18.56 14.60
CA LEU A 91 0.87 18.26 13.83
C LEU A 91 1.34 19.43 12.97
N LYS A 92 0.42 20.27 12.49
CA LYS A 92 0.71 21.50 11.74
C LYS A 92 1.43 22.57 12.58
N SER A 93 1.36 22.49 13.91
CA SER A 93 2.02 23.47 14.79
C SER A 93 3.54 23.34 14.82
N PHE A 94 4.10 22.23 14.33
CA PHE A 94 5.53 21.99 14.28
C PHE A 94 6.12 22.39 12.91
N PRO A 95 7.28 23.08 12.88
CA PRO A 95 8.03 23.31 11.65
C PRO A 95 8.86 22.05 11.32
N TRP A 96 8.36 21.19 10.45
CA TRP A 96 9.01 19.92 10.14
C TRP A 96 10.23 20.12 9.24
N SER A 97 11.41 19.67 9.67
CA SER A 97 12.59 19.66 8.80
C SER A 97 12.44 18.62 7.69
N VAL A 98 11.95 17.43 8.03
CA VAL A 98 11.75 16.34 7.07
C VAL A 98 10.39 15.68 7.26
N LEU A 99 9.67 15.48 6.16
CA LEU A 99 8.49 14.63 6.07
C LEU A 99 8.83 13.37 5.29
N VAL A 100 8.68 12.20 5.90
CA VAL A 100 8.77 10.90 5.26
C VAL A 100 7.39 10.30 5.10
N VAL A 101 7.04 9.89 3.89
CA VAL A 101 5.77 9.20 3.60
C VAL A 101 6.06 7.82 3.05
N ASP A 102 5.82 6.77 3.85
CA ASP A 102 6.03 5.38 3.46
C ASP A 102 4.78 4.76 2.85
N GLU A 103 4.94 4.10 1.71
CA GLU A 103 3.84 3.72 0.82
C GLU A 103 3.09 4.94 0.25
N ALA A 104 3.87 5.86 -0.35
CA ALA A 104 3.41 7.13 -0.91
C ALA A 104 2.32 7.03 -2.00
N HIS A 105 1.97 5.82 -2.47
CA HIS A 105 0.80 5.59 -3.32
C HIS A 105 -0.52 6.07 -2.67
N ARG A 106 -0.53 6.30 -1.34
CA ARG A 106 -1.64 6.96 -0.63
C ARG A 106 -1.85 8.42 -1.03
N LEU A 107 -0.85 9.08 -1.61
CA LEU A 107 -0.89 10.47 -2.09
C LEU A 107 -1.18 10.61 -3.58
N LYS A 108 -1.60 9.53 -4.26
CA LYS A 108 -1.84 9.50 -5.71
C LYS A 108 -2.90 10.47 -6.24
N ASN A 109 -3.67 11.09 -5.36
CA ASN A 109 -4.77 11.98 -5.72
C ASN A 109 -4.64 13.31 -4.98
N GLN A 110 -4.36 14.39 -5.72
CA GLN A 110 -4.29 15.77 -5.22
C GLN A 110 -5.58 16.23 -4.53
N SER A 111 -6.73 15.66 -4.90
CA SER A 111 -8.02 16.00 -4.26
C SER A 111 -8.24 15.30 -2.91
N SER A 112 -7.40 14.31 -2.57
CA SER A 112 -7.50 13.58 -1.32
C SER A 112 -7.30 14.49 -0.11
N LEU A 113 -8.03 14.21 0.97
CA LEU A 113 -7.92 14.96 2.21
C LEU A 113 -6.47 14.93 2.75
N LEU A 114 -5.82 13.76 2.68
CA LEU A 114 -4.43 13.59 3.11
C LEU A 114 -3.48 14.52 2.36
N HIS A 115 -3.57 14.58 1.03
CA HIS A 115 -2.72 15.48 0.25
C HIS A 115 -2.97 16.94 0.62
N LYS A 116 -4.23 17.36 0.75
CA LYS A 116 -4.57 18.75 1.13
C LYS A 116 -4.01 19.09 2.51
N THR A 117 -4.23 18.22 3.50
CA THR A 117 -3.74 18.40 4.87
C THR A 117 -2.22 18.49 4.92
N LEU A 118 -1.50 17.60 4.24
CA LEU A 118 -0.04 17.61 4.25
C LEU A 118 0.56 18.78 3.46
N SER A 119 -0.10 19.24 2.39
CA SER A 119 0.32 20.47 1.69
C SER A 119 0.22 21.72 2.58
N GLU A 120 -0.55 21.69 3.66
CA GLU A 120 -0.63 22.80 4.61
C GLU A 120 0.45 22.77 5.69
N PHE A 121 1.23 21.69 5.79
CA PHE A 121 2.27 21.56 6.80
C PHE A 121 3.50 22.36 6.36
N SER A 122 4.17 22.99 7.33
CA SER A 122 5.48 23.60 7.07
C SER A 122 6.52 22.47 7.07
N VAL A 123 7.01 22.14 5.88
CA VAL A 123 7.99 21.07 5.65
C VAL A 123 9.14 21.61 4.80
N VAL A 124 10.39 21.40 5.23
CA VAL A 124 11.57 21.81 4.46
C VAL A 124 11.95 20.79 3.39
N PHE A 125 11.91 19.50 3.72
CA PHE A 125 12.27 18.42 2.80
C PHE A 125 11.26 17.26 2.86
N SER A 126 10.81 16.79 1.69
CA SER A 126 9.85 15.69 1.58
C SER A 126 10.48 14.46 0.93
N LEU A 127 10.43 13.32 1.64
CA LEU A 127 10.92 12.03 1.17
C LEU A 127 9.76 11.05 1.00
N LEU A 128 9.44 10.71 -0.25
CA LEU A 128 8.41 9.73 -0.58
C LEU A 128 9.02 8.35 -0.78
N LEU A 129 8.58 7.37 0.00
CA LEU A 129 9.00 5.98 -0.13
C LEU A 129 7.88 5.17 -0.76
N THR A 130 8.16 4.52 -1.89
CA THR A 130 7.18 3.66 -2.55
C THR A 130 7.86 2.40 -3.09
N GLY A 131 7.19 1.26 -2.91
CA GLY A 131 7.60 -0.01 -3.51
C GLY A 131 7.29 -0.10 -5.01
N THR A 132 6.38 0.74 -5.48
CA THR A 132 5.76 0.69 -6.80
C THR A 132 5.62 2.12 -7.31
N PRO A 133 6.70 2.69 -7.87
CA PRO A 133 6.77 4.13 -8.12
C PRO A 133 5.76 4.65 -9.16
N ILE A 134 5.21 3.78 -10.00
CA ILE A 134 4.28 4.15 -11.08
C ILE A 134 3.26 3.01 -11.20
N GLN A 135 2.07 3.17 -10.64
CA GLN A 135 0.99 2.17 -10.71
C GLN A 135 -0.20 2.64 -11.56
N ASN A 136 0.09 3.18 -12.75
CA ASN A 136 -0.81 3.20 -13.93
C ASN A 136 -1.39 4.56 -14.38
N SER A 137 -0.93 5.73 -13.91
CA SER A 137 -1.27 7.00 -14.59
C SER A 137 -0.23 8.11 -14.45
N LEU A 138 -0.08 8.91 -15.51
CA LEU A 138 0.69 10.17 -15.50
C LEU A 138 0.17 11.15 -14.45
N GLN A 139 -1.13 11.09 -14.17
CA GLN A 139 -1.78 11.90 -13.14
C GLN A 139 -1.28 11.55 -11.72
N GLU A 140 -1.10 10.26 -11.41
CA GLU A 140 -0.55 9.83 -10.12
C GLU A 140 0.90 10.29 -9.98
N LEU A 141 1.72 10.10 -11.03
CA LEU A 141 3.10 10.57 -11.03
C LEU A 141 3.19 12.08 -10.80
N TYR A 142 2.40 12.86 -11.54
CA TYR A 142 2.36 14.31 -11.38
C TYR A 142 1.88 14.73 -10.00
N SER A 143 0.90 14.02 -9.43
CA SER A 143 0.41 14.27 -8.07
C SER A 143 1.55 14.14 -7.05
N LEU A 144 2.39 13.12 -7.17
CA LEU A 144 3.54 12.93 -6.27
C LEU A 144 4.63 14.01 -6.49
N LEU A 145 4.92 14.37 -7.74
CA LEU A 145 5.90 15.43 -8.04
C LEU A 145 5.43 16.79 -7.51
N SER A 146 4.17 17.15 -7.73
CA SER A 146 3.55 18.37 -7.20
C SER A 146 3.52 18.44 -5.68
N PHE A 147 3.61 17.29 -5.01
CA PHE A 147 3.72 17.22 -3.56
C PHE A 147 5.15 17.45 -3.08
N VAL A 148 6.14 16.89 -3.79
CA VAL A 148 7.56 17.02 -3.43
C VAL A 148 8.07 18.43 -3.71
N GLU A 149 7.74 18.97 -4.88
CA GLU A 149 8.24 20.26 -5.36
C GLU A 149 7.10 21.07 -5.99
N PRO A 150 6.25 21.73 -5.17
CA PRO A 150 5.08 22.46 -5.64
C PRO A 150 5.46 23.68 -6.50
N ASP A 151 6.65 24.26 -6.31
CA ASP A 151 7.13 25.43 -7.04
C ASP A 151 7.47 25.10 -8.51
N LEU A 152 7.94 23.89 -8.77
CA LEU A 152 8.24 23.41 -10.12
C LEU A 152 7.04 22.74 -10.80
N PHE A 153 6.17 22.11 -10.01
CA PHE A 153 5.03 21.32 -10.52
C PHE A 153 3.72 21.87 -9.95
N SER A 154 3.18 22.90 -10.60
CA SER A 154 1.95 23.54 -10.17
C SER A 154 0.74 22.62 -10.35
N LYS A 155 -0.25 22.69 -9.45
CA LYS A 155 -1.47 21.86 -9.51
C LYS A 155 -2.33 22.13 -10.76
N GLU A 156 -2.14 23.27 -11.41
CA GLU A 156 -2.90 23.70 -12.58
C GLU A 156 -2.38 23.08 -13.88
N GLU A 157 -1.09 22.75 -13.93
CA GLU A 157 -0.39 22.25 -15.14
C GLU A 157 -0.50 20.72 -15.33
N VAL A 158 -1.29 20.05 -14.48
CA VAL A 158 -1.53 18.59 -14.58
C VAL A 158 -2.05 18.21 -15.97
N GLY A 159 -2.94 19.03 -16.54
CA GLY A 159 -3.53 18.78 -17.86
C GLY A 159 -2.49 18.83 -18.98
N ASP A 160 -1.66 19.87 -18.97
CA ASP A 160 -0.61 20.09 -19.96
C ASP A 160 0.45 18.97 -19.88
N PHE A 161 0.81 18.56 -18.66
CA PHE A 161 1.71 17.43 -18.45
C PHE A 161 1.14 16.13 -19.01
N ILE A 162 -0.12 15.82 -18.73
CA ILE A 162 -0.77 14.60 -19.25
C ILE A 162 -0.83 14.67 -20.78
N GLN A 163 -1.22 15.80 -21.37
CA GLN A 163 -1.32 15.95 -22.81
C GLN A 163 0.03 15.79 -23.50
N ARG A 164 1.10 16.35 -22.92
CA ARG A 164 2.47 16.24 -23.45
C ARG A 164 3.02 14.82 -23.43
N TYR A 165 2.62 14.03 -22.42
CA TYR A 165 3.19 12.71 -22.16
C TYR A 165 2.22 11.55 -22.39
N GLN A 166 1.01 11.77 -22.91
CA GLN A 166 0.01 10.70 -23.09
C GLN A 166 0.46 9.57 -24.05
N ASP A 167 1.28 9.89 -25.05
CA ASP A 167 1.71 8.97 -26.12
C ASP A 167 3.16 8.47 -25.94
N ILE A 168 3.68 8.42 -24.70
CA ILE A 168 5.04 7.94 -24.36
C ILE A 168 5.37 6.57 -25.00
N GLU A 169 4.38 5.68 -25.15
CA GLU A 169 4.59 4.35 -25.74
C GLU A 169 4.89 4.38 -27.25
N LYS A 170 4.49 5.45 -27.94
CA LYS A 170 4.71 5.62 -29.39
C LYS A 170 5.91 6.51 -29.70
N GLU A 171 6.23 7.46 -28.82
CA GLU A 171 7.26 8.47 -29.03
C GLU A 171 8.45 8.27 -28.09
N SER A 172 9.55 7.72 -28.62
CA SER A 172 10.77 7.46 -27.86
C SER A 172 11.44 8.73 -27.30
N GLU A 173 11.27 9.88 -27.95
CA GLU A 173 11.82 11.16 -27.48
C GLU A 173 11.10 11.67 -26.22
N SER A 174 9.76 11.66 -26.23
CA SER A 174 8.91 12.05 -25.09
C SER A 174 9.17 11.19 -23.85
N ALA A 175 9.42 9.88 -24.04
CA ALA A 175 9.83 8.98 -22.98
C ALA A 175 11.19 9.35 -22.36
N SER A 176 12.17 9.67 -23.21
CA SER A 176 13.52 10.06 -22.79
C SER A 176 13.52 11.41 -22.06
N GLU A 177 12.74 12.38 -22.54
CA GLU A 177 12.54 13.67 -21.87
C GLU A 177 11.96 13.48 -20.47
N LEU A 178 10.88 12.71 -20.34
CA LEU A 178 10.28 12.42 -19.04
C LEU A 178 11.27 11.74 -18.11
N HIS A 179 12.04 10.76 -18.60
CA HIS A 179 13.06 10.10 -17.78
C HIS A 179 14.14 11.07 -17.26
N LYS A 180 14.60 12.02 -18.09
CA LYS A 180 15.54 13.06 -17.67
C LYS A 180 14.93 14.00 -16.63
N LEU A 181 13.66 14.37 -16.82
CA LEU A 181 12.92 15.21 -15.87
C LEU A 181 12.77 14.52 -14.50
N LEU A 182 12.51 13.21 -14.49
CA LEU A 182 12.31 12.43 -13.26
C LEU A 182 13.62 12.04 -12.57
N GLN A 183 14.73 11.95 -13.30
CA GLN A 183 16.02 11.50 -12.77
C GLN A 183 16.46 12.18 -11.45
N PRO A 184 16.35 13.51 -11.27
CA PRO A 184 16.75 14.15 -10.02
C PRO A 184 15.79 13.86 -8.85
N PHE A 185 14.53 13.52 -9.12
CA PHE A 185 13.50 13.31 -8.09
C PHE A 185 13.29 11.83 -7.73
N LEU A 186 13.67 10.91 -8.61
CA LEU A 186 13.31 9.50 -8.50
C LEU A 186 14.55 8.59 -8.52
N LEU A 187 14.81 7.95 -7.38
CA LEU A 187 15.79 6.88 -7.28
C LEU A 187 15.10 5.51 -7.28
N ARG A 188 15.26 4.75 -8.36
CA ARG A 188 14.74 3.38 -8.49
C ARG A 188 15.89 2.39 -8.74
N ARG A 189 15.87 1.28 -8.01
CA ARG A 189 16.78 0.13 -8.18
C ARG A 189 15.96 -1.16 -8.24
N VAL A 190 16.34 -2.09 -9.11
CA VAL A 190 15.71 -3.42 -9.15
C VAL A 190 16.52 -4.44 -8.35
N LYS A 191 15.84 -5.47 -7.80
CA LYS A 191 16.53 -6.51 -7.02
C LYS A 191 17.62 -7.22 -7.82
N ALA A 192 17.41 -7.39 -9.12
CA ALA A 192 18.40 -8.00 -10.03
C ALA A 192 19.71 -7.19 -10.12
N GLU A 193 19.68 -5.87 -9.92
CA GLU A 193 20.87 -5.01 -9.95
C GLU A 193 21.63 -5.03 -8.62
N VAL A 194 20.93 -5.23 -7.49
CA VAL A 194 21.48 -4.98 -6.15
C VAL A 194 21.71 -6.26 -5.35
N ALA A 195 20.96 -7.33 -5.64
CA ALA A 195 20.98 -8.56 -4.88
C ALA A 195 21.17 -9.76 -5.82
N THR A 196 22.36 -9.84 -6.41
CA THR A 196 22.78 -10.90 -7.34
C THR A 196 22.78 -12.29 -6.70
N GLU A 197 22.84 -12.36 -5.36
CA GLU A 197 22.79 -13.60 -4.58
C GLU A 197 21.36 -14.17 -4.41
N LEU A 198 20.32 -13.39 -4.68
CA LEU A 198 18.94 -13.88 -4.57
C LEU A 198 18.59 -14.78 -5.77
N PRO A 199 17.96 -15.94 -5.54
CA PRO A 199 17.46 -16.78 -6.63
C PRO A 199 16.41 -16.03 -7.45
N LYS A 200 16.35 -16.33 -8.75
CA LYS A 200 15.37 -15.72 -9.65
C LYS A 200 13.95 -16.10 -9.21
N LYS A 201 13.08 -15.11 -9.09
CA LYS A 201 11.64 -15.33 -8.87
C LYS A 201 11.04 -15.95 -10.13
N THR A 202 10.47 -17.15 -10.01
CA THR A 202 9.67 -17.77 -11.07
C THR A 202 8.19 -17.61 -10.75
N GLU A 203 7.42 -17.06 -11.69
CA GLU A 203 5.97 -16.95 -11.60
C GLU A 203 5.35 -17.96 -12.58
N VAL A 204 4.48 -18.83 -12.07
CA VAL A 204 3.79 -19.84 -12.87
C VAL A 204 2.29 -19.66 -12.67
N VAL A 205 1.58 -19.46 -13.78
CA VAL A 205 0.12 -19.37 -13.79
C VAL A 205 -0.43 -20.77 -14.04
N ILE A 206 -1.15 -21.32 -13.06
CA ILE A 206 -1.75 -22.65 -13.16
C ILE A 206 -3.23 -22.50 -13.54
N TYR A 207 -3.57 -22.93 -14.74
CA TYR A 207 -4.96 -23.00 -15.19
C TYR A 207 -5.63 -24.25 -14.61
N HIS A 208 -6.81 -24.07 -14.03
CA HIS A 208 -7.59 -25.15 -13.43
C HIS A 208 -9.04 -25.12 -13.91
N GLY A 209 -9.70 -26.27 -13.88
CA GLY A 209 -11.13 -26.37 -14.14
C GLY A 209 -11.98 -25.90 -12.95
N MET A 210 -13.26 -25.67 -13.22
CA MET A 210 -14.29 -25.51 -12.20
C MET A 210 -14.89 -26.87 -11.83
N SER A 211 -15.27 -27.05 -10.55
CA SER A 211 -16.04 -28.20 -10.09
C SER A 211 -17.45 -28.25 -10.72
N ALA A 212 -18.14 -29.37 -10.59
CA ALA A 212 -19.53 -29.49 -11.07
C ALA A 212 -20.45 -28.45 -10.38
N LEU A 213 -20.26 -28.25 -9.07
CA LEU A 213 -21.02 -27.30 -8.27
C LEU A 213 -20.73 -25.86 -8.71
N GLN A 214 -19.46 -25.50 -8.89
CA GLN A 214 -19.05 -24.19 -9.42
C GLN A 214 -19.68 -23.94 -10.80
N LYS A 215 -19.64 -24.90 -11.72
CA LYS A 215 -20.27 -24.75 -13.06
C LYS A 215 -21.77 -24.50 -12.97
N LYS A 216 -22.48 -25.15 -12.04
CA LYS A 216 -23.92 -24.95 -11.81
C LYS A 216 -24.20 -23.52 -11.38
N TYR A 217 -23.54 -23.04 -10.32
CA TYR A 217 -23.73 -21.67 -9.82
C TYR A 217 -23.23 -20.61 -10.80
N TYR A 218 -22.12 -20.84 -11.49
CA TYR A 218 -21.59 -19.93 -12.50
C TYR A 218 -22.61 -19.69 -13.63
N LYS A 219 -23.26 -20.75 -14.12
CA LYS A 219 -24.35 -20.64 -15.10
C LYS A 219 -25.56 -19.89 -14.53
N ALA A 220 -25.98 -20.21 -13.31
CA ALA A 220 -27.11 -19.54 -12.66
C ALA A 220 -26.89 -18.02 -12.51
N ILE A 221 -25.68 -17.61 -12.11
CA ILE A 221 -25.30 -16.19 -12.00
C ILE A 221 -25.36 -15.49 -13.36
N LEU A 222 -24.86 -16.12 -14.42
CA LEU A 222 -24.89 -15.56 -15.78
C LEU A 222 -26.31 -15.44 -16.34
N MET A 223 -27.15 -16.44 -16.09
CA MET A 223 -28.55 -16.45 -16.52
C MET A 223 -29.43 -15.50 -15.68
N LYS A 224 -28.87 -14.88 -14.63
CA LYS A 224 -29.61 -14.08 -13.63
C LYS A 224 -30.79 -14.85 -13.04
N ASP A 225 -30.64 -16.16 -12.93
CA ASP A 225 -31.66 -17.04 -12.41
C ASP A 225 -31.73 -16.87 -10.88
N LEU A 226 -32.79 -16.19 -10.44
CA LEU A 226 -33.04 -15.84 -9.04
C LEU A 226 -33.52 -17.03 -8.20
N ASP A 227 -33.95 -18.11 -8.85
CA ASP A 227 -34.56 -19.28 -8.19
C ASP A 227 -33.53 -20.37 -7.85
N ALA A 228 -32.32 -20.27 -8.41
CA ALA A 228 -31.18 -21.11 -8.02
C ALA A 228 -30.60 -20.77 -6.62
N PHE A 229 -31.09 -19.69 -5.99
CA PHE A 229 -30.64 -19.20 -4.68
C PHE A 229 -31.85 -19.13 -3.73
N GLU A 230 -31.87 -19.98 -2.70
CA GLU A 230 -33.06 -20.24 -1.87
C GLU A 230 -33.50 -19.07 -0.96
N ASN A 231 -32.71 -17.99 -0.82
CA ASN A 231 -33.01 -16.90 0.12
C ASN A 231 -33.67 -15.67 -0.53
N GLU A 232 -34.98 -15.47 -0.32
CA GLU A 232 -35.82 -14.43 -0.93
C GLU A 232 -35.45 -12.97 -0.60
N THR A 233 -35.00 -12.68 0.62
CA THR A 233 -34.73 -11.30 1.08
C THR A 233 -33.42 -10.71 0.52
N ALA A 234 -32.53 -11.55 -0.02
CA ALA A 234 -31.23 -11.16 -0.57
C ALA A 234 -31.20 -11.07 -2.11
N LYS A 235 -32.31 -11.36 -2.79
CA LYS A 235 -32.40 -11.58 -4.26
C LYS A 235 -32.08 -10.35 -5.12
N LYS A 236 -32.33 -9.12 -4.66
CA LYS A 236 -32.16 -7.89 -5.47
C LYS A 236 -30.79 -7.21 -5.38
N VAL A 237 -30.08 -7.34 -4.26
CA VAL A 237 -28.77 -6.66 -4.03
C VAL A 237 -27.60 -7.53 -4.54
N LYS A 238 -27.75 -8.86 -4.55
CA LYS A 238 -26.67 -9.82 -4.91
C LYS A 238 -26.23 -9.74 -6.39
N LEU A 239 -27.08 -9.34 -7.33
CA LEU A 239 -26.79 -9.36 -8.78
C LEU A 239 -26.38 -8.02 -9.41
N GLN A 240 -26.35 -6.91 -8.67
CA GLN A 240 -25.86 -5.63 -9.21
C GLN A 240 -24.36 -5.65 -9.53
N ASN A 241 -23.60 -6.54 -8.88
CA ASN A 241 -22.18 -6.75 -9.15
C ASN A 241 -21.90 -8.20 -9.55
N ILE A 242 -22.31 -8.55 -10.77
CA ILE A 242 -22.12 -9.89 -11.37
C ILE A 242 -20.66 -10.32 -11.26
N LEU A 243 -19.70 -9.42 -11.51
CA LEU A 243 -18.27 -9.72 -11.42
C LEU A 243 -17.87 -10.18 -10.01
N SER A 244 -18.39 -9.55 -8.97
CA SER A 244 -18.13 -9.97 -7.59
C SER A 244 -18.68 -11.37 -7.30
N GLN A 245 -19.88 -11.69 -7.78
CA GLN A 245 -20.46 -13.02 -7.58
C GLN A 245 -19.75 -14.11 -8.38
N LEU A 246 -19.35 -13.82 -9.62
CA LEU A 246 -18.54 -14.75 -10.42
C LEU A 246 -17.19 -15.02 -9.74
N ARG A 247 -16.56 -13.98 -9.16
CA ARG A 247 -15.33 -14.15 -8.35
C ARG A 247 -15.57 -15.08 -7.18
N LYS A 248 -16.60 -14.85 -6.36
CA LYS A 248 -16.96 -15.74 -5.24
C LYS A 248 -17.16 -17.18 -5.70
N CYS A 249 -17.91 -17.40 -6.78
CA CYS A 249 -18.17 -18.72 -7.32
C CYS A 249 -16.89 -19.46 -7.74
N VAL A 250 -15.98 -18.77 -8.42
CA VAL A 250 -14.70 -19.34 -8.86
C VAL A 250 -13.72 -19.55 -7.70
N ASP A 251 -13.84 -18.77 -6.61
CA ASP A 251 -13.08 -18.98 -5.39
C ASP A 251 -13.59 -20.21 -4.62
N HIS A 252 -14.85 -20.20 -4.18
CA HIS A 252 -15.47 -21.34 -3.50
C HIS A 252 -17.02 -21.26 -3.50
N PRO A 253 -17.76 -22.35 -3.84
CA PRO A 253 -19.23 -22.34 -3.81
C PRO A 253 -19.87 -22.03 -2.46
N TYR A 254 -19.23 -22.45 -1.36
CA TYR A 254 -19.77 -22.23 0.00
C TYR A 254 -19.71 -20.76 0.46
N LEU A 255 -19.14 -19.84 -0.35
CA LEU A 255 -19.30 -18.40 -0.11
C LEU A 255 -20.74 -17.90 -0.38
N PHE A 256 -21.60 -18.77 -0.90
CA PHE A 256 -23.03 -18.53 -1.04
C PHE A 256 -23.79 -19.23 0.09
N ASP A 257 -24.61 -18.46 0.79
CA ASP A 257 -25.47 -18.97 1.87
C ASP A 257 -26.35 -20.12 1.36
N GLY A 258 -26.43 -21.22 2.12
CA GLY A 258 -27.25 -22.40 1.82
C GLY A 258 -26.63 -23.40 0.84
N VAL A 259 -25.38 -23.21 0.41
CA VAL A 259 -24.69 -24.14 -0.49
C VAL A 259 -23.86 -25.18 0.26
N GLU A 260 -23.36 -24.82 1.44
CA GLU A 260 -22.62 -25.73 2.30
C GLU A 260 -23.58 -26.70 3.00
N PRO A 261 -23.34 -28.02 2.95
CA PRO A 261 -24.18 -28.98 3.64
C PRO A 261 -24.01 -28.87 5.17
N GLU A 262 -25.12 -28.92 5.91
CA GLU A 262 -25.08 -29.08 7.36
C GLU A 262 -24.87 -30.57 7.75
N PRO A 263 -24.13 -30.88 8.82
CA PRO A 263 -23.43 -29.96 9.72
C PRO A 263 -22.17 -29.34 9.07
N PHE A 264 -21.84 -28.09 9.47
CA PHE A 264 -20.66 -27.36 8.99
C PHE A 264 -19.37 -27.97 9.58
N GLU A 265 -18.92 -29.06 8.98
CA GLU A 265 -17.75 -29.81 9.39
C GLU A 265 -16.63 -29.67 8.35
N VAL A 266 -15.38 -29.84 8.78
CA VAL A 266 -14.24 -29.82 7.87
C VAL A 266 -14.05 -31.24 7.32
N GLY A 267 -14.15 -31.39 6.00
CA GLY A 267 -13.89 -32.67 5.34
C GLY A 267 -13.65 -32.56 3.83
N ASP A 268 -13.60 -33.71 3.17
CA ASP A 268 -13.26 -33.82 1.75
C ASP A 268 -14.20 -33.01 0.84
N HIS A 269 -15.47 -32.86 1.23
CA HIS A 269 -16.46 -32.07 0.50
C HIS A 269 -16.02 -30.61 0.26
N LEU A 270 -15.19 -30.01 1.14
CA LEU A 270 -14.61 -28.68 0.91
C LEU A 270 -13.67 -28.68 -0.29
N THR A 271 -12.80 -29.68 -0.38
CA THR A 271 -11.83 -29.80 -1.48
C THR A 271 -12.52 -30.17 -2.79
N GLU A 272 -13.50 -31.08 -2.76
CA GLU A 272 -14.26 -31.51 -3.93
C GLU A 272 -15.17 -30.43 -4.50
N ALA A 273 -15.71 -29.56 -3.63
CA ALA A 273 -16.58 -28.46 -4.03
C ALA A 273 -15.86 -27.37 -4.83
N SER A 274 -14.54 -27.18 -4.67
CA SER A 274 -13.78 -26.14 -5.37
C SER A 274 -12.60 -26.69 -6.17
N GLY A 275 -12.58 -26.39 -7.47
CA GLY A 275 -11.45 -26.76 -8.32
C GLY A 275 -10.12 -26.13 -7.85
N LYS A 276 -10.15 -24.99 -7.16
CA LYS A 276 -8.96 -24.36 -6.57
C LYS A 276 -8.43 -25.14 -5.38
N LEU A 277 -9.33 -25.53 -4.46
CA LEU A 277 -8.91 -26.29 -3.27
C LEU A 277 -8.43 -27.69 -3.64
N HIS A 278 -9.09 -28.36 -4.59
CA HIS A 278 -8.61 -29.63 -5.12
C HIS A 278 -7.20 -29.55 -5.72
N LEU A 279 -6.91 -28.49 -6.47
CA LEU A 279 -5.57 -28.26 -7.01
C LEU A 279 -4.57 -27.94 -5.90
N LEU A 280 -4.96 -27.08 -4.96
CA LEU A 280 -4.12 -26.67 -3.83
C LEU A 280 -3.75 -27.87 -2.95
N ASP A 281 -4.70 -28.76 -2.66
CA ASP A 281 -4.49 -29.98 -1.88
C ASP A 281 -3.42 -30.87 -2.51
N LYS A 282 -3.56 -31.16 -3.82
CA LYS A 282 -2.54 -31.91 -4.58
C LYS A 282 -1.18 -31.24 -4.62
N LEU A 283 -1.15 -29.92 -4.78
CA LEU A 283 0.09 -29.14 -4.77
C LEU A 283 0.77 -29.19 -3.41
N LEU A 284 0.02 -29.01 -2.32
CA LEU A 284 0.56 -29.08 -0.96
C LEU A 284 1.06 -30.49 -0.63
N ALA A 285 0.33 -31.54 -1.01
CA ALA A 285 0.78 -32.92 -0.84
C ALA A 285 2.09 -33.20 -1.61
N PHE A 286 2.21 -32.70 -2.84
CA PHE A 286 3.45 -32.81 -3.62
C PHE A 286 4.61 -32.01 -3.01
N LEU A 287 4.38 -30.77 -2.59
CA LEU A 287 5.40 -29.92 -1.97
C LEU A 287 5.88 -30.50 -0.64
N TYR A 288 4.97 -31.04 0.17
CA TYR A 288 5.32 -31.66 1.45
C TYR A 288 6.13 -32.95 1.28
N SER A 289 5.74 -33.81 0.33
CA SER A 289 6.48 -35.04 0.03
C SER A 289 7.83 -34.77 -0.65
N GLY A 290 7.92 -33.75 -1.50
CA GLY A 290 9.17 -33.32 -2.15
C GLY A 290 10.18 -32.66 -1.21
N LEU A 291 9.76 -32.19 -0.03
CA LEU A 291 10.63 -31.65 1.03
C LEU A 291 11.28 -32.73 1.91
N GLN A 292 10.89 -34.01 1.76
CA GLN A 292 11.46 -35.16 2.49
C GLN A 292 12.60 -35.88 1.73
N LEU A 293 13.02 -35.35 0.57
CA LEU A 293 14.17 -35.81 -0.21
C LEU A 293 15.29 -34.77 -0.15
#